data_AF-A0A174ESS1-F1
#
_entry.id   AF-A0A174ESS1-F1
#
_cell.length_a   1.000
_cell.length_b   1.000
_cell.length_c   1.000
_cell.angle_alpha   90.00
_cell.angle_beta   90.00
_cell.angle_gamma   90.00
#
_symmetry.space_group_name_H-M   'P 1'
#
loop_
_entity.id
_entity.type
_entity.pdbx_description
1 polymer ?
#
loop_
_entity_poly.entity_id
_entity_poly.type
_entity_poly.pdbx_seq_one_letter_code
_entity_poly.pdbx_strand_id
1 'polypeptide(L)'
;MYAKGGTSQFSGRKNPSGRCRFDRRYENFLKKYLMNGIDKNVVLLELGVGEMTPSIIKLPFWEMTYKNEKVFYACLNQKKSSAPEHIKDKGIYIAGDLAETLRDLKENIARKEM
;
A
#
# COMPACT_ATOMS: atom_id res chain seq x y z
N MET A 1 12.33 0.51 0.40
CA MET A 1 11.85 1.30 -0.74
C MET A 1 13.07 1.83 -1.48
N TYR A 2 13.06 1.81 -2.82
CA TYR A 2 14.24 1.90 -3.67
C TYR A 2 15.16 3.07 -3.30
N ALA A 3 16.28 2.74 -2.64
CA ALA A 3 17.45 3.57 -2.57
C ALA A 3 18.20 3.40 -3.89
N LYS A 4 17.90 4.25 -4.87
CA LYS A 4 18.90 4.65 -5.84
C LYS A 4 19.15 6.14 -5.65
N GLY A 5 20.36 6.42 -5.15
CA GLY A 5 21.06 7.71 -5.12
C GLY A 5 20.20 8.97 -5.12
N GLY A 6 20.12 9.64 -3.97
CA GLY A 6 19.57 10.99 -3.89
C GLY A 6 19.01 11.27 -2.52
N THR A 7 19.65 12.18 -1.80
CA THR A 7 19.28 12.64 -0.46
C THR A 7 17.84 13.17 -0.42
N SER A 8 16.87 12.36 -0.01
CA SER A 8 15.54 12.84 0.40
C SER A 8 15.54 12.98 1.93
N GLN A 9 15.56 14.22 2.41
CA GLN A 9 15.42 14.53 3.84
C GLN A 9 13.98 14.21 4.28
N PHE A 10 13.80 13.09 4.98
CA PHE A 10 12.60 12.84 5.76
C PHE A 10 12.79 13.33 7.19
N SER A 11 11.84 14.11 7.71
CA SER A 11 11.80 14.56 9.11
C SER A 11 11.25 13.49 10.06
N GLY A 12 11.79 12.27 10.01
CA GLY A 12 11.59 11.26 11.06
C GLY A 12 12.53 11.52 12.24
N ARG A 13 12.19 11.04 13.45
CA ARG A 13 13.11 11.09 14.60
C ARG A 13 14.44 10.40 14.25
N LYS A 14 15.48 11.19 13.97
CA LYS A 14 16.84 10.71 13.69
C LYS A 14 17.41 10.07 14.96
N ASN A 15 18.05 8.90 14.84
CA ASN A 15 18.87 8.36 15.93
C ASN A 15 20.27 9.03 15.91
N PRO A 16 21.14 8.81 16.92
CA PRO A 16 22.48 9.41 16.98
C PRO A 16 23.42 9.05 15.82
N SER A 17 23.07 8.06 14.98
CA SER A 17 23.80 7.68 13.76
C SER A 17 23.25 8.31 12.48
N GLY A 18 22.31 9.27 12.58
CA GLY A 18 21.75 9.98 11.41
C GLY A 18 20.78 9.18 10.55
N ARG A 19 20.50 7.91 10.89
CA ARG A 19 19.53 7.08 10.17
C ARG A 19 18.09 7.43 10.56
N CYS A 20 17.27 7.71 9.54
CA CYS A 20 15.82 7.78 9.69
C CYS A 20 15.33 6.38 10.04
N ARG A 21 14.71 6.20 11.21
CA ARG A 21 14.08 4.92 11.56
C ARG A 21 12.83 4.75 10.70
N PHE A 22 12.99 4.09 9.56
CA PHE A 22 11.86 3.40 8.93
C PHE A 22 11.37 2.33 9.90
N ASP A 23 10.05 2.13 9.94
CA ASP A 23 9.46 1.14 10.83
C ASP A 23 9.97 -0.25 10.46
N ARG A 24 10.79 -0.82 11.34
CA ARG A 24 11.37 -2.15 11.20
C ARG A 24 10.29 -3.21 10.94
N ARG A 25 9.06 -2.99 11.42
CA ARG A 25 7.92 -3.87 11.18
C ARG A 25 7.52 -3.90 9.71
N TYR A 26 7.47 -2.75 9.06
CA TYR A 26 7.15 -2.65 7.65
C TYR A 26 8.22 -3.32 6.78
N GLU A 27 9.50 -3.04 7.05
CA GLU A 27 10.59 -3.69 6.32
C GLU A 27 10.57 -5.21 6.48
N ASN A 28 10.33 -5.70 7.69
CA ASN A 28 10.22 -7.13 7.96
C ASN A 28 9.02 -7.76 7.24
N PHE A 29 7.88 -7.05 7.18
CA PHE A 29 6.70 -7.50 6.41
C PHE A 29 7.04 -7.66 4.92
N LEU A 30 7.64 -6.64 4.31
CA LEU A 30 8.00 -6.67 2.89
C LEU A 30 8.98 -7.82 2.59
N LYS A 31 10.02 -7.98 3.42
CA LYS A 31 10.97 -9.08 3.26
C LYS A 31 10.26 -10.44 3.34
N LYS A 32 9.44 -10.61 4.38
CA LYS A 32 8.76 -11.88 4.65
C LYS A 32 7.78 -12.28 3.55
N TYR A 33 6.93 -11.35 3.10
CA TYR A 33 5.80 -11.68 2.23
C TYR A 33 6.03 -11.35 0.75
N LEU A 34 6.94 -10.42 0.43
CA LEU A 34 7.19 -10.02 -0.96
C LEU A 34 8.56 -10.46 -1.50
N MET A 35 9.59 -10.60 -0.64
CA MET A 35 10.94 -10.91 -1.11
C MET A 35 11.35 -12.37 -0.88
N ASN A 36 10.95 -12.96 0.25
CA ASN A 36 11.37 -14.30 0.65
C ASN A 36 10.47 -15.41 0.08
N GLY A 37 9.57 -15.10 -0.85
CA GLY A 37 8.80 -16.10 -1.60
C GLY A 37 7.81 -16.91 -0.77
N ILE A 38 7.32 -16.38 0.36
CA ILE A 38 6.22 -17.05 1.08
C ILE A 38 5.01 -17.08 0.17
N ASP A 39 4.48 -18.28 -0.07
CA ASP A 39 3.30 -18.50 -0.90
C ASP A 39 2.02 -18.04 -0.18
N LYS A 40 1.80 -16.73 -0.15
CA LYS A 40 0.57 -16.13 0.35
C LYS A 40 0.13 -14.99 -0.54
N ASN A 41 -1.18 -14.87 -0.69
CA ASN A 41 -1.80 -13.71 -1.32
C ASN A 41 -1.69 -12.51 -0.38
N VAL A 42 -1.24 -11.38 -0.92
CA VAL A 42 -1.05 -10.12 -0.18
C VAL A 42 -1.95 -9.06 -0.78
N VAL A 43 -2.73 -8.38 0.07
CA VAL A 43 -3.51 -7.21 -0.33
C VAL A 43 -2.82 -5.95 0.17
N LEU A 44 -2.50 -5.04 -0.75
CA LEU A 44 -2.03 -3.70 -0.45
C LEU A 44 -3.22 -2.74 -0.46
N LEU A 45 -3.66 -2.33 0.73
CA LEU A 45 -4.81 -1.45 0.91
C LEU A 45 -4.38 0.01 1.09
N GLU A 46 -4.78 0.86 0.15
CA GLU A 46 -4.60 2.30 0.18
C GLU A 46 -5.91 2.99 0.58
N LEU A 47 -5.89 3.78 1.65
CA LEU A 47 -7.07 4.47 2.19
C LEU A 47 -6.83 5.99 2.18
N GLY A 48 -7.58 6.73 1.35
CA GLY A 48 -7.60 8.19 1.37
C GLY A 48 -6.28 8.88 1.01
N VAL A 49 -5.37 8.21 0.28
CA VAL A 49 -4.09 8.80 -0.13
C VAL A 49 -4.31 9.71 -1.34
N GLY A 50 -3.99 11.00 -1.17
CA GLY A 50 -4.07 11.99 -2.24
C GLY A 50 -2.80 12.09 -3.09
N GLU A 51 -2.85 12.98 -4.09
CA GLU A 51 -1.77 13.19 -5.07
C GLU A 51 -0.63 14.10 -4.58
N MET A 52 -0.64 14.54 -3.32
CA MET A 52 0.40 15.47 -2.83
C MET A 52 1.78 14.80 -2.74
N THR A 53 1.83 13.50 -2.44
CA THR A 53 3.08 12.75 -2.26
C THR A 53 2.95 11.29 -2.72
N PRO A 54 2.67 11.05 -4.02
CA PRO A 54 2.43 9.71 -4.54
C PRO A 54 3.65 8.79 -4.42
N SER A 55 4.85 9.35 -4.30
CA SER A 55 6.11 8.62 -4.13
C SER A 55 6.23 7.85 -2.81
N ILE A 56 5.43 8.18 -1.79
CA ILE A 56 5.52 7.55 -0.47
C ILE A 56 4.75 6.23 -0.42
N ILE A 57 3.53 6.21 -0.99
CA ILE A 57 2.62 5.06 -0.87
C ILE A 57 2.21 4.53 -2.24
N LYS A 58 1.68 5.41 -3.09
CA LYS A 58 1.03 5.04 -4.35
C LYS A 58 1.99 4.37 -5.35
N LEU A 59 3.12 5.02 -5.64
CA LEU A 59 4.11 4.47 -6.57
C LEU A 59 4.77 3.18 -6.06
N PRO A 60 5.21 3.08 -4.79
CA PRO A 60 5.70 1.81 -4.26
C PRO A 60 4.67 0.68 -4.31
N PHE A 61 3.40 0.98 -4.02
CA PHE A 61 2.34 -0.04 -4.05
C PHE A 61 2.10 -0.56 -5.47
N TRP A 62 2.08 0.33 -6.46
CA TRP A 62 1.98 -0.06 -7.86
C TRP A 62 3.18 -0.90 -8.31
N GLU A 63 4.40 -0.50 -7.96
CA GLU A 63 5.60 -1.26 -8.28
C GLU A 63 5.60 -2.65 -7.64
N MET A 64 5.20 -2.75 -6.38
CA MET A 64 5.09 -4.03 -5.67
C MET A 64 3.99 -4.93 -6.27
N THR A 65 2.86 -4.34 -6.67
CA THR A 65 1.76 -5.07 -7.31
C THR A 65 2.15 -5.56 -8.69
N TYR A 66 2.85 -4.74 -9.47
CA TYR A 66 3.35 -5.13 -10.79
C TYR A 66 4.35 -6.28 -10.71
N LYS A 67 5.31 -6.22 -9.78
CA LYS A 67 6.41 -7.20 -9.67
C LYS A 67 6.01 -8.56 -9.10
N ASN A 68 4.90 -8.64 -8.36
CA ASN A 68 4.54 -9.84 -7.61
C ASN A 68 3.15 -10.34 -7.99
N GLU A 69 3.03 -11.48 -8.66
CA GLU A 69 1.75 -12.04 -9.13
C GLU A 69 0.71 -12.23 -8.01
N LYS A 70 1.16 -12.56 -6.79
CA LYS A 70 0.31 -12.80 -5.61
C LYS A 70 -0.07 -11.54 -4.83
N VAL A 71 0.34 -10.37 -5.31
CA VAL A 71 -0.04 -9.08 -4.72
C VAL A 71 -1.22 -8.50 -5.48
N PHE A 72 -2.25 -8.13 -4.73
CA PHE A 72 -3.42 -7.41 -5.21
C PHE A 72 -3.49 -6.04 -4.56
N TYR A 73 -3.87 -5.02 -5.33
CA TYR A 73 -3.96 -3.64 -4.86
C TYR A 73 -5.41 -3.21 -4.72
N ALA A 74 -5.74 -2.56 -3.61
CA ALA A 74 -7.06 -1.99 -3.36
C ALA A 74 -6.91 -0.54 -2.93
N CYS A 75 -7.52 0.37 -3.67
CA CYS A 75 -7.56 1.80 -3.37
C CYS A 75 -8.99 2.20 -3.00
N LEU A 76 -9.16 2.87 -1.86
CA LEU A 76 -10.41 3.49 -1.45
C LEU A 76 -10.17 4.99 -1.24
N ASN A 77 -10.82 5.81 -2.06
CA ASN A 77 -10.71 7.27 -1.97
C ASN A 77 -12.01 7.94 -2.42
N GLN A 78 -12.28 9.17 -1.97
CA GLN A 78 -13.50 9.90 -2.33
C GLN A 78 -13.55 10.25 -3.82
N LYS A 79 -12.38 10.51 -4.43
CA LYS A 79 -12.25 10.79 -5.86
C LYS A 79 -11.77 9.55 -6.59
N LYS A 80 -12.29 9.30 -7.79
CA LYS A 80 -11.75 8.27 -8.69
C LYS A 80 -10.27 8.57 -8.97
N SER A 81 -9.40 7.69 -8.51
CA SER A 81 -8.00 7.67 -8.94
C SER A 81 -7.90 6.88 -10.23
N SER A 82 -7.11 7.36 -11.20
CA SER A 82 -6.74 6.56 -12.36
C SER A 82 -5.76 5.45 -11.95
N ALA A 83 -6.06 4.24 -12.41
CA ALA A 83 -5.16 3.10 -12.30
C ALA A 83 -4.13 3.13 -13.43
N PRO A 84 -2.87 2.75 -13.19
CA PRO A 84 -1.94 2.42 -14.26
C PRO A 84 -2.44 1.21 -15.04
N GLU A 85 -2.30 1.25 -16.37
CA GLU A 85 -2.73 0.16 -17.27
C GLU A 85 -2.17 -1.21 -16.85
N HIS A 86 -0.89 -1.22 -16.43
CA HIS A 86 -0.14 -2.42 -16.12
C HIS A 86 -0.52 -3.12 -14.80
N ILE A 87 -1.41 -2.53 -13.99
CA ILE A 87 -1.95 -3.18 -12.78
C ILE A 87 -3.48 -3.25 -12.77
N LYS A 88 -4.16 -2.92 -13.87
CA LYS A 88 -5.63 -2.90 -13.93
C LYS A 88 -6.26 -4.24 -13.56
N ASP A 89 -5.66 -5.34 -13.98
CA ASP A 89 -6.17 -6.70 -13.70
C ASP A 89 -5.87 -7.18 -12.28
N LYS A 90 -5.08 -6.40 -11.52
CA LYS A 90 -4.63 -6.72 -10.16
C LYS A 90 -4.96 -5.62 -9.16
N GLY A 91 -5.90 -4.75 -9.53
CA GLY A 91 -6.25 -3.55 -8.81
C GLY A 91 -7.75 -3.34 -8.74
N ILE A 92 -8.26 -2.93 -7.58
CA ILE A 92 -9.61 -2.38 -7.45
C ILE A 92 -9.54 -0.94 -6.94
N TYR A 93 -10.40 -0.08 -7.50
CA TYR A 93 -10.53 1.32 -7.14
C TYR A 93 -11.95 1.60 -6.73
N ILE A 94 -12.14 1.89 -5.45
CA ILE A 94 -13.41 2.13 -4.82
C ILE A 94 -13.53 3.63 -4.59
N ALA A 95 -14.48 4.24 -5.27
CA ALA A 95 -14.82 5.65 -5.06
C ALA A 95 -15.94 5.72 -4.01
N GLY A 96 -15.67 6.34 -2.87
CA GLY A 96 -16.66 6.42 -1.79
C GLY A 96 -16.14 7.12 -0.55
N ASP A 97 -17.07 7.39 0.38
CA ASP A 97 -16.70 7.84 1.72
C ASP A 97 -16.01 6.70 2.49
N LEU A 98 -14.90 7.03 3.15
CA LEU A 98 -14.08 6.04 3.85
C LEU A 98 -14.83 5.43 5.04
N ALA A 99 -15.57 6.23 5.81
CA ALA A 99 -16.25 5.76 7.00
C ALA A 99 -17.47 4.89 6.65
N GLU A 100 -18.24 5.29 5.65
CA GLU A 100 -19.38 4.51 5.15
C GLU A 100 -18.91 3.19 4.53
N THR A 101 -17.93 3.24 3.62
CA THR A 101 -17.45 2.04 2.92
C THR A 101 -16.84 1.02 3.90
N LEU A 102 -16.09 1.47 4.91
CA LEU A 102 -15.53 0.58 5.93
C LEU A 102 -16.60 -0.01 6.85
N ARG A 103 -17.66 0.76 7.14
CA ARG A 103 -18.82 0.26 7.91
C ARG A 103 -19.52 -0.84 7.14
N ASP A 104 -19.85 -0.60 5.87
CA ASP A 104 -20.50 -1.57 5.00
C ASP A 104 -19.64 -2.82 4.82
N LEU A 105 -18.33 -2.66 4.65
CA LEU A 105 -17.40 -3.78 4.57
C LEU A 105 -17.44 -4.63 5.86
N LYS A 106 -17.44 -3.98 7.04
CA LYS A 106 -17.53 -4.67 8.33
C LYS A 106 -18.83 -5.46 8.46
N GLU A 107 -19.97 -4.86 8.10
CA GLU A 107 -21.26 -5.54 8.15
C GLU A 107 -21.34 -6.72 7.18
N ASN A 108 -20.79 -6.56 5.97
CA ASN A 108 -20.75 -7.63 4.98
C ASN A 108 -19.86 -8.80 5.42
N ILE A 109 -18.73 -8.54 6.07
CA ILE A 109 -17.87 -9.60 6.62
C ILE A 109 -18.62 -10.37 7.71
N ALA A 110 -19.27 -9.67 8.64
CA ALA A 110 -20.03 -10.30 9.71
C ALA A 110 -21.18 -11.20 9.20
N ARG A 111 -21.88 -10.77 8.15
CA ARG A 111 -22.94 -11.57 7.51
C ARG A 111 -22.43 -12.81 6.77
N LYS A 112 -21.17 -12.82 6.35
CA LYS A 112 -20.56 -13.92 5.57
C LYS A 112 -19.98 -15.01 6.47
N GLU A 113 -19.82 -14.72 7.75
CA GLU A 113 -19.37 -15.66 8.80
C GLU A 113 -20.55 -16.33 9.54
N MET A 114 -21.79 -15.95 9.21
CA MET A 114 -23.05 -16.59 9.65
C MET A 114 -23.54 -17.58 8.59
#